data_AF-A0A660UME3-F1
#
_entry.id   AF-A0A660UME3-F1
#
_cell.length_a   1.000
_cell.length_b   1.000
_cell.length_c   1.000
_cell.angle_alpha   90.00
_cell.angle_beta   90.00
_cell.angle_gamma   90.00
#
_symmetry.space_group_name_H-M   'P 1'
#
loop_
_entity.id
_entity.type
_entity.pdbx_description
1 polymer ?
#
loop_
_entity_poly.entity_id
_entity_poly.type
_entity_poly.pdbx_seq_one_letter_code
_entity_poly.pdbx_strand_id
1 'polypeptide(L)' 'GTGIGRTNRDILDAIRPLAESVGFKVMVNTAPARPFDVPVNILDSTKLANETGWKPAISFEDGIKRTWNWFYGKYTSDKK' A
#
# COMPACT_ATOMS: atom_id res chain seq x y z
N GLY A 1 -4.55 -0.11 -13.00
CA GLY A 1 -3.44 0.05 -12.04
C GLY A 1 -2.38 0.91 -12.66
N THR A 2 -1.18 1.00 -12.09
CA THR A 2 -0.11 1.88 -12.59
C THR A 2 0.86 1.19 -13.55
N GLY A 3 0.62 -0.07 -13.92
CA GLY A 3 1.59 -0.91 -14.65
C GLY A 3 2.81 -1.33 -13.81
N ILE A 4 2.92 -0.88 -12.56
CA ILE A 4 4.05 -1.18 -11.67
C ILE A 4 3.58 -2.17 -10.61
N GLY A 5 4.18 -3.36 -10.60
CA GLY A 5 3.97 -4.36 -9.54
C GLY A 5 4.73 -3.99 -8.27
N ARG A 6 4.17 -4.35 -7.11
CA ARG A 6 4.82 -4.26 -5.79
C ARG A 6 4.56 -5.54 -5.02
N THR A 7 5.54 -5.99 -4.27
CA THR A 7 5.41 -7.16 -3.38
C THR A 7 4.75 -6.75 -2.06
N ASN A 8 4.23 -7.73 -1.31
CA ASN A 8 3.78 -7.47 0.07
C ASN A 8 4.89 -6.89 0.95
N ARG A 9 6.16 -7.27 0.70
CA ARG A 9 7.33 -6.73 1.41
C ARG A 9 7.48 -5.24 1.15
N ASP A 10 7.36 -4.79 -0.11
CA ASP A 10 7.48 -3.37 -0.47
C ASP A 10 6.43 -2.52 0.26
N ILE A 11 5.21 -3.05 0.42
CA ILE A 11 4.14 -2.39 1.18
C ILE A 11 4.52 -2.26 2.66
N LEU A 12 4.97 -3.35 3.27
CA LEU A 12 5.35 -3.38 4.68
C LEU A 12 6.53 -2.46 4.97
N ASP A 13 7.52 -2.42 4.09
CA ASP A 13 8.72 -1.59 4.24
C ASP A 13 8.39 -0.10 4.09
N ALA A 14 7.40 0.26 3.27
CA ALA A 14 6.91 1.64 3.17
C ALA A 14 6.11 2.09 4.40
N ILE A 15 5.39 1.17 5.06
CA ILE A 15 4.63 1.45 6.28
C ILE A 15 5.53 1.52 7.52
N ARG A 16 6.57 0.68 7.58
CA ARG A 16 7.48 0.55 8.73
C ARG A 16 7.95 1.88 9.33
N PRO A 17 8.56 2.82 8.57
CA PRO A 17 9.06 4.06 9.16
C PRO A 17 7.94 4.95 9.73
N LEU A 18 6.72 4.88 9.16
CA LEU A 18 5.56 5.62 9.67
C LEU A 18 5.14 5.07 11.04
N ALA A 19 5.10 3.74 11.18
CA ALA A 19 4.78 3.07 12.44
C ALA A 19 5.83 3.30 13.52
N GLU A 20 7.11 3.16 13.17
CA GLU A 20 8.22 3.33 14.10
C GLU A 20 8.33 4.79 14.57
N SER A 21 7.98 5.78 13.73
CA SER A 21 7.96 7.20 14.10
C SER A 21 6.98 7.56 15.23
N VAL A 22 5.98 6.73 15.48
CA VAL A 22 4.99 6.90 16.56
C VAL A 22 5.14 5.85 17.67
N GLY A 23 6.27 5.14 17.70
CA GLY A 23 6.63 4.20 18.76
C GLY A 23 6.07 2.78 18.58
N PHE A 24 5.49 2.43 17.43
CA PHE A 24 5.10 1.04 17.16
C PHE A 24 6.30 0.22 16.68
N LYS A 25 6.48 -0.96 17.28
CA LYS A 25 7.42 -1.97 16.78
C LYS A 25 6.71 -2.86 15.74
N VAL A 26 7.19 -2.83 14.49
CA VAL A 26 6.63 -3.65 13.41
C VAL A 26 7.22 -5.06 13.45
N MET A 27 6.38 -6.03 13.79
CA MET A 27 6.69 -7.46 13.77
C MET A 27 6.08 -8.11 12.52
N VAL A 28 6.90 -8.77 11.69
CA VAL A 28 6.44 -9.44 10.47
C VAL A 28 6.59 -10.94 10.61
N ASN A 29 5.48 -11.67 10.50
CA ASN A 29 5.45 -13.13 10.49
C ASN A 29 5.07 -13.60 9.08
N THR A 30 5.92 -14.41 8.46
CA THR A 30 5.62 -15.01 7.16
C THR A 30 4.92 -16.34 7.34
N ALA A 31 3.80 -16.55 6.65
CA ALA A 31 3.03 -17.79 6.65
C ALA A 31 3.10 -18.46 5.27
N PRO A 32 2.77 -19.76 5.15
CA PRO A 32 2.66 -20.43 3.86
C PRO A 32 1.72 -19.71 2.91
N ALA A 33 2.03 -19.74 1.61
CA ALA A 33 1.17 -19.18 0.58
C ALA A 33 -0.19 -19.89 0.56
N ARG A 34 -1.27 -19.14 0.34
CA ARG A 34 -2.60 -19.74 0.19
C ARG A 34 -2.71 -20.35 -1.21
N PRO A 35 -3.25 -21.57 -1.35
CA PRO A 35 -3.22 -22.32 -2.61
C PRO A 35 -4.01 -21.65 -3.76
N PHE A 36 -4.91 -20.72 -3.44
CA PHE A 36 -5.74 -20.00 -4.40
C PHE A 36 -5.27 -18.56 -4.68
N ASP A 37 -4.20 -18.09 -4.02
CA ASP A 37 -3.67 -16.76 -4.29
C ASP A 37 -2.98 -16.71 -5.65
N VAL A 38 -3.33 -15.70 -6.45
CA VAL A 38 -2.59 -15.41 -7.68
C VAL A 38 -1.22 -14.84 -7.29
N PRO A 39 -0.08 -15.44 -7.71
CA PRO A 39 1.23 -15.00 -7.26
C PRO A 39 1.59 -13.56 -7.66
N VAL A 40 1.18 -13.14 -8.86
CA VAL A 40 1.43 -11.81 -9.41
C VAL A 40 0.25 -11.40 -10.29
N ASN A 41 -0.29 -10.21 -10.07
CA ASN A 41 -1.27 -9.58 -10.96
C ASN A 41 -0.97 -8.09 -11.07
N ILE A 42 -0.60 -7.63 -12.27
CA ILE A 42 -0.20 -6.25 -12.54
C ILE A 42 -1.14 -5.71 -13.62
N LEU A 43 -1.80 -4.60 -13.30
CA LEU A 43 -2.79 -4.00 -14.18
C LEU A 43 -2.15 -3.00 -15.13
N ASP A 44 -2.35 -3.21 -16.43
CA ASP A 44 -2.04 -2.25 -17.49
C ASP A 44 -3.18 -1.22 -17.63
N SER A 45 -2.83 0.07 -17.58
CA SER A 45 -3.77 1.19 -17.78
C SER A 45 -3.56 1.94 -19.10
N THR A 46 -2.76 1.41 -20.02
CA THR A 46 -2.42 2.06 -21.29
C THR A 46 -3.65 2.40 -22.10
N LYS A 47 -4.63 1.48 -22.18
CA LYS A 47 -5.91 1.74 -22.87
C LYS A 47 -6.63 2.96 -22.28
N LEU A 48 -6.82 2.99 -20.96
CA LEU A 48 -7.47 4.10 -20.26
C LEU A 48 -6.72 5.41 -20.48
N ALA A 49 -5.39 5.39 -20.38
CA ALA A 49 -4.55 6.56 -20.59
C ALA A 49 -4.68 7.10 -22.03
N ASN A 50 -4.66 6.22 -23.04
CA ASN A 50 -4.77 6.61 -24.44
C ASN A 50 -6.15 7.16 -24.80
N GLU A 51 -7.22 6.57 -24.27
CA GLU A 51 -8.61 6.95 -24.63
C GLU A 51 -9.10 8.20 -23.89
N THR A 52 -8.52 8.52 -22.73
CA THR A 52 -9.05 9.59 -21.85
C THR A 52 -8.02 10.63 -21.43
N GLY A 53 -6.73 10.39 -21.69
CA GLY A 53 -5.64 11.19 -21.13
C GLY A 53 -5.41 10.96 -19.63
N TRP A 54 -6.13 10.01 -19.01
CA TRP A 54 -6.00 9.71 -17.58
C TRP A 54 -4.57 9.28 -17.23
N LYS A 55 -4.10 9.76 -16.08
CA LYS A 55 -2.82 9.38 -15.48
C LYS A 55 -2.99 9.19 -13.98
N PRO A 56 -2.25 8.27 -13.34
CA PRO A 56 -2.25 8.16 -11.88
C PRO A 56 -1.75 9.47 -11.27
N ALA A 57 -2.57 10.09 -10.42
CA ALA A 57 -2.27 11.37 -9.79
C ALA A 57 -1.60 11.22 -8.41
N ILE A 58 -1.69 10.05 -7.80
CA ILE A 58 -1.16 9.77 -6.45
C ILE A 58 -0.01 8.78 -6.59
N SER A 59 1.16 9.17 -6.08
CA SER A 59 2.31 8.28 -5.99
C SER A 59 2.05 7.14 -5.01
N PHE A 60 2.84 6.08 -5.08
CA PHE A 60 2.73 4.98 -4.13
C PHE A 60 2.98 5.48 -2.70
N GLU A 61 4.03 6.28 -2.52
CA GLU A 61 4.47 6.81 -1.23
C GLU A 61 3.42 7.74 -0.62
N ASP A 62 2.80 8.61 -1.42
CA ASP A 62 1.71 9.47 -0.96
C ASP A 62 0.45 8.67 -0.62
N GLY A 63 0.14 7.64 -1.40
CA GLY A 63 -0.94 6.71 -1.12
C GLY A 63 -0.78 6.04 0.24
N ILE A 64 0.38 5.44 0.50
CA ILE A 64 0.72 4.82 1.79
C ILE A 64 0.60 5.82 2.95
N LYS A 65 1.20 7.01 2.82
CA LYS A 65 1.15 8.05 3.86
C LYS A 65 -0.29 8.50 4.16
N ARG A 66 -1.11 8.72 3.11
CA ARG A 66 -2.52 9.11 3.28
C ARG A 66 -3.32 8.03 4.01
N THR A 67 -3.15 6.77 3.61
CA THR A 67 -3.83 5.64 4.26
C THR A 67 -3.38 5.48 5.71
N TRP A 68 -2.09 5.59 5.98
CA TRP A 68 -1.54 5.55 7.34
C TRP A 68 -2.14 6.65 8.21
N ASN A 69 -2.11 7.91 7.76
CA ASN A 69 -2.62 9.05 8.52
C ASN A 69 -4.11 8.91 8.84
N TRP A 70 -4.91 8.44 7.86
CA TRP A 70 -6.32 8.15 8.08
C TRP A 70 -6.52 7.07 9.15
N PHE A 71 -5.81 5.95 9.05
CA PHE A 71 -5.94 4.83 9.98
C PHE A 71 -5.47 5.18 11.38
N TYR A 72 -4.28 5.77 11.50
CA TYR A 72 -3.70 6.17 12.78
C TYR A 72 -4.51 7.29 13.45
N GLY A 73 -5.04 8.23 12.66
CA GLY A 73 -5.98 9.25 13.14
C GLY A 73 -7.20 8.62 13.81
N LYS A 74 -7.85 7.64 13.16
CA LYS A 74 -8.97 6.93 13.78
C LYS A 74 -8.57 6.14 15.04
N TYR A 75 -7.46 5.41 14.96
CA TYR A 75 -6.95 4.62 16.10
C TYR A 75 -6.72 5.49 17.36
N THR A 76 -6.23 6.71 17.19
CA THR A 76 -6.02 7.64 18.32
C THR A 76 -7.31 8.29 18.81
N SER A 77 -8.31 8.50 17.94
CA SER A 77 -9.64 8.95 18.34
C SER A 77 -10.40 7.91 19.15
N ASP A 78 -10.36 6.63 18.76
CA ASP A 78 -11.10 5.55 19.44
C ASP A 78 -10.50 5.14 20.80
N LYS A 79 -9.27 5.60 21.10
CA LYS A 79 -8.58 5.36 22.39
C LYS A 79 -8.70 6.51 23.40
N LYS A 80 -9.37 7.61 23.03
CA LYS A 80 -9.77 8.67 23.97
C LYS A 80 -11.15 8.39 24.53
#